data_AF-A0AAQ3JXW9-F1
#
_entry.id   AF-A0AAQ3JXW9-F1
#
_cell.length_a   1.000
_cell.length_b   1.000
_cell.length_c   1.000
_cell.angle_alpha   90.00
_cell.angle_beta   90.00
_cell.angle_gamma   90.00
#
_symmetry.space_group_name_H-M   'P 1'
#
loop_
_entity.id
_entity.type
_entity.pdbx_description
1 polymer ?
#
loop_
_entity_poly.entity_id
_entity_poly.type
_entity_poly.pdbx_seq_one_letter_code
_entity_poly.pdbx_strand_id
1 'polypeptide(L)'
;MKYMKLGIKPDTFYTEEAIRSVLSDVPTDLIIHVNNTKYLLHKFPLLLKCGLIQHLCTNIDNETDQPIPIALHDIPGGEEAFELCAKFCYGIGINLSAHNFVAAISAAKFLRMTESVAKGNFIAKLELFFESCILQGWKDSIATLQSIWKLSGWSDDHRIVQPCLDSVIRKILIHPSQVIWSYTYTRPGYTKKKQRKAAPKDWWTEDVSDLDLDLFRSIISTIRSTKKLPAALIGEALHVYACKHLPSPLEIQGQAQCSSARTDDTLNKHRKVLEAIVSMIPSAPGSVSGRFLFRLLKIANYVGASSSVKAELVRRSGRQMDEVTAYDLIIPSTSNPQSPDISIVHAILDNFLLQFRRPMPPEETERMIMSMTKVGRTYDSYLQIIASESSLPVSKFIELAESVPEMAREEHDGLYQAIDTYLKGHPELSKTEKKRLCRMIDCQKLSLEARSNAIANDHLPLRTIVQLLFVEQEKSGVGSSKVAHVITPPNEVSYATVDRDDTRRSRRGPEGGHRYKEPALGPGAEKTRMVPSPSEPKMAKERKKKDQEFGAKYKRK
;
A
#
# COMPACT_ATOMS: atom_id res chain seq x y z
N MET A 1 19.12 16.22 -10.89
CA MET A 1 20.18 15.81 -9.95
C MET A 1 21.17 16.94 -9.85
N LYS A 2 21.69 17.18 -8.65
CA LYS A 2 22.72 18.19 -8.45
C LYS A 2 24.09 17.61 -8.82
N TYR A 3 24.94 18.45 -9.40
CA TYR A 3 26.30 18.08 -9.76
C TYR A 3 27.29 19.03 -9.08
N MET A 4 28.45 18.51 -8.70
CA MET A 4 29.59 19.30 -8.29
C MET A 4 30.72 19.13 -9.32
N LYS A 5 31.16 20.24 -9.90
CA LYS A 5 32.33 20.25 -10.78
C LYS A 5 33.56 20.64 -9.97
N LEU A 6 34.61 19.83 -10.04
CA LEU A 6 35.92 20.13 -9.45
C LEU A 6 36.98 20.16 -10.55
N GLY A 7 37.99 21.01 -10.41
CA GLY A 7 39.03 21.17 -11.41
C GLY A 7 38.62 22.09 -12.57
N ILE A 8 39.63 22.67 -13.22
CA ILE A 8 39.46 23.64 -14.32
C ILE A 8 40.17 23.21 -15.59
N LYS A 9 41.12 22.27 -15.49
CA LYS A 9 41.88 21.79 -16.65
C LYS A 9 41.03 20.85 -17.51
N PRO A 10 41.23 20.85 -18.84
CA PRO A 10 40.58 19.89 -19.73
C PRO A 10 41.00 18.45 -19.38
N ASP A 11 40.22 17.49 -19.85
CA ASP A 11 40.58 16.09 -19.70
C ASP A 11 41.73 15.74 -20.64
N THR A 12 42.88 15.43 -20.07
CA THR A 12 44.11 15.07 -20.79
C THR A 12 44.42 13.57 -20.70
N PHE A 13 43.52 12.78 -20.11
CA PHE A 13 43.63 11.33 -20.16
C PHE A 13 43.28 10.82 -21.56
N TYR A 14 44.09 9.89 -22.06
CA TYR A 14 43.82 9.15 -23.28
C TYR A 14 44.10 7.68 -23.05
N THR A 15 43.55 6.85 -23.94
CA THR A 15 43.61 5.39 -23.83
C THR A 15 44.19 4.80 -25.08
N GLU A 16 45.20 3.96 -24.89
CA GLU A 16 45.75 3.10 -25.92
C GLU A 16 45.67 1.66 -25.38
N GLU A 17 44.83 0.84 -26.01
CA GLU A 17 44.51 -0.52 -25.55
C GLU A 17 44.03 -0.54 -24.07
N ALA A 18 44.79 -1.19 -23.18
CA ALA A 18 44.52 -1.27 -21.73
C ALA A 18 45.39 -0.31 -20.90
N ILE A 19 46.01 0.68 -21.55
CA ILE A 19 46.91 1.65 -20.93
C ILE A 19 46.24 3.03 -20.95
N ARG A 20 46.08 3.63 -19.77
CA ARG A 20 45.57 4.98 -19.56
C ARG A 20 46.71 5.92 -19.26
N SER A 21 46.92 6.92 -20.12
CA SER A 21 48.06 7.84 -20.03
C SER A 21 47.57 9.29 -19.93
N VAL A 22 48.37 10.15 -19.31
CA VAL A 22 48.10 11.60 -19.24
C VAL A 22 49.00 12.33 -20.22
N LEU A 23 48.42 13.14 -21.12
CA LEU A 23 49.20 14.00 -22.03
C LEU A 23 50.02 15.00 -21.20
N SER A 24 51.35 14.90 -21.31
CA SER A 24 52.29 15.78 -20.63
C SER A 24 53.61 15.87 -21.41
N ASP A 25 54.30 17.00 -21.29
CA ASP A 25 55.63 17.21 -21.87
C ASP A 25 56.75 16.57 -21.03
N VAL A 26 56.40 15.99 -19.86
CA VAL A 26 57.32 15.33 -18.94
C VAL A 26 57.16 13.81 -19.11
N PRO A 27 58.26 13.02 -19.08
CA PRO A 27 58.16 11.57 -19.11
C PRO A 27 57.41 11.02 -17.89
N THR A 28 56.70 9.92 -18.09
CA THR A 28 56.03 9.16 -17.02
C THR A 28 57.07 8.61 -16.05
N ASP A 29 56.90 8.88 -14.74
CA ASP A 29 57.77 8.40 -13.67
C ASP A 29 57.01 7.50 -12.65
N LEU A 30 55.71 7.27 -12.88
CA LEU A 30 54.86 6.44 -12.03
C LEU A 30 53.93 5.54 -12.86
N ILE A 31 53.89 4.25 -12.54
CA ILE A 31 52.98 3.29 -13.16
C ILE A 31 52.06 2.75 -12.06
N ILE A 32 50.75 2.90 -12.23
CA ILE A 32 49.76 2.34 -11.29
C ILE A 32 48.93 1.27 -12.01
N HIS A 33 48.95 0.06 -11.49
CA HIS A 33 48.11 -1.04 -11.94
C HIS A 33 46.86 -1.10 -11.06
N VAL A 34 45.69 -0.94 -11.67
CA VAL A 34 44.38 -1.10 -11.01
C VAL A 34 43.62 -2.15 -11.78
N ASN A 35 43.37 -3.31 -11.15
CA ASN A 35 42.72 -4.45 -11.79
C ASN A 35 43.36 -4.79 -13.16
N ASN A 36 42.64 -4.59 -14.26
CA ASN A 36 43.09 -4.91 -15.61
C ASN A 36 43.66 -3.70 -16.37
N THR A 37 43.66 -2.51 -15.76
CA THR A 37 44.08 -1.26 -16.41
C THR A 37 45.39 -0.75 -15.83
N LYS A 38 46.31 -0.39 -16.73
CA LYS A 38 47.61 0.20 -16.40
C LYS A 38 47.55 1.70 -16.59
N TYR A 39 47.90 2.47 -15.56
CA TYR A 39 47.94 3.92 -15.61
C TYR A 39 49.38 4.42 -15.67
N LEU A 40 49.70 5.21 -16.70
CA LEU A 40 50.98 5.92 -16.85
C LEU A 40 50.81 7.35 -16.35
N LEU A 41 51.35 7.61 -15.16
CA LEU A 41 51.13 8.82 -14.37
C LEU A 41 52.46 9.47 -13.96
N HIS A 42 52.32 10.55 -13.19
CA HIS A 42 53.40 11.39 -12.73
C HIS A 42 53.40 11.41 -11.19
N LYS A 43 54.56 11.27 -10.54
CA LYS A 43 54.68 11.25 -9.07
C LYS A 43 54.13 12.53 -8.47
N PHE A 44 54.59 13.69 -8.93
CA PHE A 44 54.33 14.97 -8.29
C PHE A 44 52.82 15.27 -8.04
N PRO A 45 51.92 15.18 -9.03
CA PRO A 45 50.49 15.42 -8.80
C PRO A 45 49.86 14.46 -7.78
N LEU A 46 50.25 13.18 -7.81
CA LEU A 46 49.68 12.14 -6.96
C LEU A 46 50.22 12.23 -5.52
N LEU A 47 51.53 12.43 -5.34
CA LEU A 47 52.17 12.48 -4.02
C LEU A 47 51.69 13.66 -3.17
N LEU A 48 51.29 14.76 -3.81
CA LEU A 48 50.74 15.94 -3.12
C LEU A 48 49.34 15.72 -2.54
N LYS A 49 48.62 14.67 -2.96
CA LYS A 49 47.20 14.49 -2.63
C LYS A 49 46.85 13.11 -2.09
N CYS A 50 47.60 12.08 -2.46
CA CYS A 50 47.34 10.68 -2.09
C CYS A 50 48.33 10.19 -1.04
N GLY A 51 47.91 10.15 0.23
CA GLY A 51 48.77 9.72 1.33
C GLY A 51 49.21 8.26 1.24
N LEU A 52 48.39 7.37 0.63
CA LEU A 52 48.79 5.98 0.41
C LEU A 52 49.95 5.89 -0.60
N ILE A 53 49.83 6.56 -1.74
CA ILE A 53 50.86 6.56 -2.80
C ILE A 53 52.13 7.23 -2.28
N GLN A 54 52.01 8.31 -1.50
CA GLN A 54 53.15 8.93 -0.81
C GLN A 54 53.90 7.94 0.07
N HIS A 55 53.19 7.14 0.85
CA HIS A 55 53.82 6.13 1.69
C HIS A 55 54.50 5.02 0.86
N LEU A 56 53.82 4.51 -0.16
CA LEU A 56 54.35 3.45 -1.03
C LEU A 56 55.61 3.91 -1.80
N CYS A 57 55.61 5.13 -2.34
CA CYS A 57 56.78 5.66 -3.06
C CYS A 57 57.97 5.99 -2.14
N THR A 58 57.75 6.26 -0.85
CA THR A 58 58.85 6.54 0.10
C THR A 58 59.62 5.27 0.47
N ASN A 59 58.96 4.11 0.43
CA ASN A 59 59.55 2.81 0.79
C ASN A 59 60.32 2.15 -0.38
N ILE A 60 60.44 2.82 -1.53
CA ILE A 60 61.08 2.29 -2.73
C ILE A 60 62.35 3.11 -2.99
N ASP A 61 63.51 2.45 -2.86
CA ASP A 61 64.81 3.06 -3.15
C ASP A 61 64.93 3.32 -4.67
N ASN A 62 64.90 4.59 -5.07
CA ASN A 62 65.01 5.02 -6.46
C ASN A 62 66.49 5.16 -6.86
N GLU A 63 67.20 4.04 -7.08
CA GLU A 63 68.55 4.10 -7.67
C GLU A 63 68.53 4.11 -9.21
N THR A 64 67.38 3.82 -9.83
CA THR A 64 67.20 3.80 -11.29
C THR A 64 66.18 4.83 -11.76
N ASP A 65 66.45 5.51 -12.87
CA ASP A 65 65.57 6.48 -13.55
C ASP A 65 64.31 5.86 -14.19
N GLN A 66 63.90 4.66 -13.73
CA GLN A 66 62.76 3.93 -14.24
C GLN A 66 61.46 4.31 -13.51
N PRO A 67 60.30 4.24 -14.18
CA PRO A 67 59.01 4.50 -13.56
C PRO A 67 58.72 3.49 -12.44
N ILE A 68 58.22 3.95 -11.30
CA ILE A 68 57.88 3.07 -10.17
C ILE A 68 56.58 2.32 -10.47
N PRO A 69 56.55 0.97 -10.48
CA PRO A 69 55.31 0.21 -10.58
C PRO A 69 54.66 0.03 -9.21
N ILE A 70 53.38 0.41 -9.08
CA ILE A 70 52.54 0.19 -7.90
C ILE A 70 51.30 -0.58 -8.33
N ALA A 71 51.02 -1.71 -7.68
CA ALA A 71 49.76 -2.42 -7.84
C ALA A 71 48.78 -2.03 -6.72
N LEU A 72 47.61 -1.53 -7.11
CA LEU A 72 46.50 -1.27 -6.20
C LEU A 72 45.44 -2.34 -6.44
N HIS A 73 45.47 -3.36 -5.59
CA HIS A 73 44.46 -4.41 -5.58
C HIS A 73 43.21 -3.95 -4.82
N ASP A 74 42.03 -4.39 -5.28
CA ASP A 74 40.75 -4.22 -4.61
C ASP A 74 40.35 -2.77 -4.27
N ILE A 75 40.71 -1.81 -5.13
CA ILE A 75 40.27 -0.42 -4.92
C ILE A 75 38.73 -0.34 -4.99
N PRO A 76 38.06 0.23 -3.97
CA PRO A 76 36.61 0.37 -3.98
C PRO A 76 36.15 1.24 -5.15
N GLY A 77 35.18 0.74 -5.91
CA GLY A 77 34.65 1.42 -7.11
C GLY A 77 35.48 1.20 -8.37
N GLY A 78 36.58 0.44 -8.28
CA GLY A 78 37.38 0.01 -9.41
C GLY A 78 38.12 1.14 -10.13
N GLU A 79 38.40 0.90 -11.40
CA GLU A 79 39.23 1.74 -12.28
C GLU A 79 38.63 3.14 -12.47
N GLU A 80 37.30 3.23 -12.65
CA GLU A 80 36.60 4.50 -12.81
C GLU A 80 36.72 5.39 -11.56
N ALA A 81 36.65 4.80 -10.37
CA ALA A 81 36.77 5.54 -9.11
C ALA A 81 38.21 6.03 -8.89
N PHE A 82 39.19 5.18 -9.20
CA PHE A 82 40.60 5.58 -9.21
C PHE A 82 40.87 6.73 -10.18
N GLU A 83 40.33 6.65 -11.40
CA GLU A 83 40.52 7.69 -12.42
C GLU A 83 39.95 9.04 -11.95
N LEU A 84 38.82 9.07 -11.24
CA LEU A 84 38.29 10.29 -10.62
C LEU A 84 39.27 10.90 -9.60
N CYS A 85 39.86 10.06 -8.74
CA CYS A 85 40.88 10.48 -7.79
C CYS A 85 42.14 11.00 -8.50
N ALA A 86 42.61 10.30 -9.53
CA ALA A 86 43.77 10.72 -10.31
C ALA A 86 43.52 12.07 -11.01
N LYS A 87 42.39 12.22 -11.73
CA LYS A 87 42.00 13.49 -12.35
C LYS A 87 41.93 14.63 -11.36
N PHE A 88 41.42 14.39 -10.15
CA PHE A 88 41.44 15.38 -9.07
C PHE A 88 42.88 15.82 -8.72
N CYS A 89 43.82 14.88 -8.62
CA CYS A 89 45.23 15.18 -8.34
C CYS A 89 45.88 16.07 -9.43
N TYR A 90 45.53 15.86 -10.70
CA TYR A 90 46.00 16.70 -11.81
C TYR A 90 45.31 18.07 -11.91
N GLY A 91 44.22 18.29 -11.17
CA GLY A 91 43.35 19.46 -11.30
C GLY A 91 42.47 19.45 -12.55
N ILE A 92 42.29 18.26 -13.15
CA ILE A 92 41.41 18.01 -14.30
C ILE A 92 39.96 18.12 -13.86
N GLY A 93 39.13 18.67 -14.74
CA GLY A 93 37.69 18.80 -14.54
C GLY A 93 37.01 17.44 -14.33
N ILE A 94 36.45 17.20 -13.14
CA ILE A 94 35.60 16.05 -12.82
C ILE A 94 34.20 16.49 -12.45
N ASN A 95 33.21 15.67 -12.79
CA ASN A 95 31.81 15.89 -12.45
C ASN A 95 31.33 14.83 -11.46
N LEU A 96 30.91 15.28 -10.28
CA LEU A 96 30.41 14.43 -9.22
C LEU A 96 28.89 14.55 -9.11
N SER A 97 28.26 13.41 -8.84
CA SER A 97 26.82 13.23 -8.70
C SER A 97 26.52 12.15 -7.66
N ALA A 98 25.25 11.94 -7.31
CA ALA A 98 24.85 10.86 -6.41
C ALA A 98 25.27 9.45 -6.89
N HIS A 99 25.41 9.25 -8.20
CA HIS A 99 25.73 7.92 -8.78
C HIS A 99 27.19 7.51 -8.64
N ASN A 100 28.12 8.47 -8.74
CA ASN A 100 29.55 8.20 -8.64
C ASN A 100 30.14 8.64 -7.30
N PHE A 101 29.37 9.34 -6.46
CA PHE A 101 29.82 9.81 -5.15
C PHE A 101 30.35 8.68 -4.27
N VAL A 102 29.61 7.57 -4.15
CA VAL A 102 29.97 6.44 -3.27
C VAL A 102 31.30 5.81 -3.69
N ALA A 103 31.47 5.57 -5.00
CA ALA A 103 32.71 5.07 -5.55
C ALA A 103 33.87 6.04 -5.30
N ALA A 104 33.65 7.35 -5.56
CA ALA A 104 34.67 8.38 -5.36
C ALA A 104 35.11 8.53 -3.90
N ILE A 105 34.17 8.54 -2.94
CA ILE A 105 34.51 8.67 -1.51
C ILE A 105 35.22 7.43 -0.98
N SER A 106 34.83 6.24 -1.43
CA SER A 106 35.48 5.00 -1.01
C SER A 106 36.90 4.88 -1.58
N ALA A 107 37.11 5.21 -2.86
CA ALA A 107 38.44 5.28 -3.46
C ALA A 107 39.32 6.38 -2.81
N ALA A 108 38.75 7.56 -2.53
CA ALA A 108 39.48 8.65 -1.88
C ALA A 108 39.93 8.27 -0.46
N LYS A 109 39.08 7.56 0.30
CA LYS A 109 39.42 7.01 1.62
C LYS A 109 40.52 5.95 1.51
N PHE A 110 40.41 5.03 0.56
CA PHE A 110 41.42 4.02 0.29
C PHE A 110 42.79 4.65 -0.02
N LEU A 111 42.83 5.67 -0.88
CA LEU A 111 44.04 6.41 -1.24
C LEU A 111 44.52 7.39 -0.16
N ARG A 112 43.81 7.49 0.98
CA ARG A 112 44.09 8.43 2.08
C ARG A 112 44.19 9.89 1.62
N MET A 113 43.23 10.33 0.80
CA MET A 113 43.15 11.71 0.31
C MET A 113 42.51 12.66 1.33
N THR A 114 43.13 12.76 2.51
CA THR A 114 42.64 13.49 3.69
C THR A 114 43.19 14.92 3.76
N GLU A 115 42.59 15.75 4.62
CA GLU A 115 43.08 17.11 4.93
C GLU A 115 44.50 17.12 5.53
N SER A 116 44.92 16.03 6.18
CA SER A 116 46.28 15.90 6.73
C SER A 116 47.35 15.81 5.65
N VAL A 117 46.99 15.36 4.44
CA VAL A 117 47.93 15.29 3.29
C VAL A 117 47.94 16.62 2.54
N ALA A 118 46.78 17.22 2.31
CA ALA A 118 46.68 18.53 1.68
C ALA A 118 45.42 19.27 2.14
N LYS A 119 45.51 20.59 2.30
CA LYS A 119 44.33 21.42 2.61
C LYS A 119 43.32 21.37 1.46
N GLY A 120 42.04 21.17 1.79
CA GLY A 120 40.94 21.05 0.82
C GLY A 120 41.09 19.83 -0.09
N ASN A 121 41.50 18.69 0.47
CA ASN A 121 41.68 17.44 -0.28
C ASN A 121 40.34 16.82 -0.67
N PHE A 122 40.41 15.70 -1.40
CA PHE A 122 39.25 15.16 -2.08
C PHE A 122 38.15 14.70 -1.11
N ILE A 123 38.53 14.03 0.00
CA ILE A 123 37.55 13.56 1.00
C ILE A 123 36.73 14.74 1.56
N ALA A 124 37.38 15.83 1.99
CA ALA A 124 36.67 16.98 2.55
C ALA A 124 35.71 17.63 1.54
N LYS A 125 36.11 17.71 0.26
CA LYS A 125 35.23 18.22 -0.80
C LYS A 125 34.02 17.30 -1.05
N LEU A 126 34.23 16.00 -0.99
CA LEU A 126 33.17 15.00 -1.13
C LEU A 126 32.22 15.04 0.07
N GLU A 127 32.72 15.16 1.30
CA GLU A 127 31.91 15.31 2.51
C GLU A 127 31.04 16.59 2.45
N LEU A 128 31.63 17.72 2.04
CA LEU A 128 30.88 18.96 1.82
C LEU A 128 29.79 18.79 0.75
N PHE A 129 30.07 18.08 -0.35
CA PHE A 129 29.07 17.78 -1.38
C PHE A 129 27.95 16.88 -0.85
N PHE A 130 28.29 15.90 -0.03
CA PHE A 130 27.33 15.00 0.60
C PHE A 130 26.31 15.79 1.44
N GLU A 131 26.80 16.62 2.36
CA GLU A 131 25.95 17.38 3.29
C GLU A 131 25.14 18.49 2.60
N SER A 132 25.79 19.26 1.72
CA SER A 132 25.18 20.45 1.10
C SER A 132 24.30 20.14 -0.12
N CYS A 133 24.56 19.02 -0.82
CA CYS A 133 23.88 18.70 -2.07
C CYS A 133 23.11 17.39 -1.98
N ILE A 134 23.76 16.27 -1.67
CA ILE A 134 23.14 14.94 -1.71
C ILE A 134 22.03 14.82 -0.65
N LEU A 135 22.33 15.17 0.61
CA LEU A 135 21.35 15.13 1.70
C LEU A 135 20.24 16.18 1.54
N GLN A 136 20.47 17.25 0.78
CA GLN A 136 19.43 18.22 0.47
C GLN A 136 18.52 17.74 -0.68
N GLY A 137 19.01 16.89 -1.56
CA GLY A 137 18.24 16.29 -2.66
C GLY A 137 17.32 15.14 -2.19
N TRP A 138 16.16 15.00 -2.84
CA TRP A 138 15.32 13.82 -2.70
C TRP A 138 15.90 12.65 -3.51
N LYS A 139 15.94 12.82 -4.84
CA LYS A 139 16.47 11.82 -5.78
C LYS A 139 17.95 11.53 -5.55
N ASP A 140 18.73 12.55 -5.17
CA ASP A 140 20.16 12.38 -4.93
C ASP A 140 20.43 11.48 -3.71
N SER A 141 19.65 11.59 -2.61
CA SER A 141 19.75 10.69 -1.46
C SER A 141 19.36 9.24 -1.81
N ILE A 142 18.29 9.05 -2.60
CA ILE A 142 17.84 7.72 -3.05
C ILE A 142 18.86 7.07 -3.99
N ALA A 143 19.36 7.81 -4.98
CA ALA A 143 20.38 7.33 -5.92
C ALA A 143 21.69 6.95 -5.20
N THR A 144 22.05 7.69 -4.14
CA THR A 144 23.22 7.36 -3.30
C THR A 144 23.01 6.01 -2.59
N LEU A 145 21.85 5.80 -1.96
CA LEU A 145 21.50 4.52 -1.32
C LEU A 145 21.54 3.35 -2.32
N GLN A 146 21.03 3.52 -3.53
CA GLN A 146 21.10 2.51 -4.59
C GLN A 146 22.54 2.20 -5.02
N SER A 147 23.42 3.21 -5.01
CA SER A 147 24.82 3.06 -5.42
C SER A 147 25.62 2.31 -4.35
N ILE A 148 25.34 2.54 -3.06
CA ILE A 148 25.95 1.78 -1.94
C ILE A 148 25.65 0.28 -2.08
N TRP A 149 24.38 -0.05 -2.32
CA TRP A 149 23.96 -1.45 -2.49
C TRP A 149 24.74 -2.17 -3.60
N LYS A 150 24.92 -1.51 -4.75
CA LYS A 150 25.64 -2.09 -5.89
C LYS A 150 27.13 -2.33 -5.61
N LEU A 151 27.74 -1.51 -4.76
CA LEU A 151 29.18 -1.53 -4.55
C LEU A 151 29.62 -2.52 -3.47
N SER A 152 28.93 -2.55 -2.33
CA SER A 152 29.43 -3.22 -1.12
C SER A 152 28.38 -4.04 -0.36
N GLY A 153 27.15 -4.15 -0.85
CA GLY A 153 26.12 -4.98 -0.20
C GLY A 153 25.83 -4.60 1.27
N TRP A 154 26.05 -3.33 1.64
CA TRP A 154 25.92 -2.73 2.98
C TRP A 154 27.07 -2.94 3.99
N SER A 155 28.24 -3.47 3.60
CA SER A 155 29.36 -3.58 4.55
C SER A 155 29.90 -2.19 4.97
N ASP A 156 29.88 -1.91 6.28
CA ASP A 156 30.50 -0.79 7.01
C ASP A 156 30.17 0.68 6.66
N ASP A 157 29.39 0.99 5.62
CA ASP A 157 29.09 2.38 5.22
C ASP A 157 27.99 3.11 6.03
N HIS A 158 27.77 2.74 7.29
CA HIS A 158 26.75 3.34 8.18
C HIS A 158 26.78 4.88 8.20
N ARG A 159 27.98 5.47 8.04
CA ARG A 159 28.20 6.93 8.00
C ARG A 159 27.55 7.63 6.80
N ILE A 160 27.27 6.91 5.72
CA ILE A 160 26.59 7.44 4.53
C ILE A 160 25.12 6.98 4.52
N VAL A 161 24.88 5.72 4.87
CA VAL A 161 23.57 5.08 4.81
C VAL A 161 22.56 5.78 5.73
N GLN A 162 22.90 5.96 7.01
CA GLN A 162 21.97 6.51 8.00
C GLN A 162 21.60 7.98 7.70
N PRO A 163 22.54 8.90 7.39
CA PRO A 163 22.18 10.25 6.99
C PRO A 163 21.29 10.32 5.75
N CYS A 164 21.51 9.44 4.76
CA CYS A 164 20.63 9.35 3.60
C CYS A 164 19.22 8.86 3.96
N LEU A 165 19.11 7.83 4.82
CA LEU A 165 17.83 7.34 5.33
C LEU A 165 17.09 8.43 6.11
N ASP A 166 17.75 9.10 7.04
CA ASP A 166 17.19 10.20 7.84
C ASP A 166 16.72 11.35 6.94
N SER A 167 17.52 11.69 5.93
CA SER A 167 17.18 12.68 4.92
C SER A 167 15.91 12.32 4.14
N VAL A 168 15.78 11.06 3.70
CA VAL A 168 14.60 10.55 3.01
C VAL A 168 13.37 10.55 3.94
N ILE A 169 13.49 10.00 5.14
CA ILE A 169 12.42 9.91 6.13
C ILE A 169 11.93 11.30 6.52
N ARG A 170 12.84 12.24 6.80
CA ARG A 170 12.51 13.64 7.10
C ARG A 170 11.72 14.28 5.95
N LYS A 171 12.07 14.01 4.69
CA LYS A 171 11.35 14.53 3.52
C LYS A 171 9.98 13.90 3.33
N ILE A 172 9.82 12.61 3.62
CA ILE A 172 8.52 11.92 3.58
C ILE A 172 7.56 12.51 4.62
N LEU A 173 8.08 12.90 5.79
CA LEU A 173 7.31 13.49 6.88
C LEU A 173 6.90 14.95 6.65
N ILE A 174 7.40 15.61 5.60
CA ILE A 174 7.03 16.99 5.24
C ILE A 174 5.65 17.02 4.60
N HIS A 175 4.86 18.04 4.93
CA HIS A 175 3.52 18.21 4.36
C HIS A 175 3.59 18.34 2.81
N PRO A 176 2.72 17.68 2.03
CA PRO A 176 2.80 17.66 0.56
C PRO A 176 2.77 19.02 -0.14
N SER A 177 2.29 20.08 0.53
CA SER A 177 2.32 21.45 0.01
C SER A 177 3.70 22.11 0.04
N GLN A 178 4.63 21.57 0.84
CA GLN A 178 5.99 22.07 0.99
C GLN A 178 6.99 21.28 0.12
N VAL A 179 6.50 20.32 -0.67
CA VAL A 179 7.32 19.53 -1.58
C VAL A 179 7.69 20.40 -2.79
N ILE A 180 8.92 20.92 -2.76
CA ILE A 180 9.48 21.78 -3.81
C ILE A 180 10.44 21.05 -4.76
N TRP A 181 10.78 19.79 -4.45
CA TRP A 181 11.72 18.98 -5.22
C TRP A 181 11.00 18.08 -6.24
N SER A 182 11.74 17.61 -7.24
CA SER A 182 11.24 16.66 -8.24
C SER A 182 11.09 15.25 -7.65
N TYR A 183 9.98 14.59 -7.98
CA TYR A 183 9.68 13.19 -7.63
C TYR A 183 9.15 12.43 -8.85
N THR A 184 9.19 11.10 -8.78
CA THR A 184 8.60 10.23 -9.81
C THR A 184 7.15 9.90 -9.44
N TYR A 185 6.25 10.04 -10.41
CA TYR A 185 4.84 9.70 -10.25
C TYR A 185 4.24 9.36 -11.62
N THR A 186 4.22 8.07 -11.94
CA THR A 186 3.83 7.53 -13.26
C THR A 186 2.46 6.85 -13.27
N ARG A 187 1.68 7.01 -12.19
CA ARG A 187 0.39 6.34 -12.03
C ARG A 187 -0.59 6.64 -13.18
N PRO A 188 -1.31 5.62 -13.69
CA PRO A 188 -2.35 5.81 -14.70
C PRO A 188 -3.36 6.87 -14.28
N GLY A 189 -3.71 7.79 -15.20
CA GLY A 189 -4.63 8.90 -14.93
C GLY A 189 -3.97 10.16 -14.33
N TYR A 190 -2.67 10.12 -14.00
CA TYR A 190 -1.95 11.32 -13.58
C TYR A 190 -1.52 12.18 -14.78
N THR A 191 -2.26 13.25 -15.05
CA THR A 191 -1.87 14.25 -16.06
C THR A 191 -1.10 15.40 -15.40
N LYS A 192 0.21 15.50 -15.67
CA LYS A 192 1.08 16.58 -15.17
C LYS A 192 0.59 18.01 -15.51
N LYS A 193 -0.34 18.15 -16.47
CA LYS A 193 -0.63 19.42 -17.17
C LYS A 193 -1.78 20.27 -16.60
N LYS A 194 -2.44 19.92 -15.50
CA LYS A 194 -3.44 20.80 -14.87
C LYS A 194 -3.20 20.96 -13.37
N GLN A 195 -2.39 21.97 -13.03
CA GLN A 195 -2.36 22.70 -11.76
C GLN A 195 -2.85 21.94 -10.51
N ARG A 196 -1.95 21.24 -9.83
CA ARG A 196 -2.07 21.05 -8.38
C ARG A 196 -1.05 21.94 -7.70
N LYS A 197 -1.50 22.77 -6.74
CA LYS A 197 -0.63 23.63 -5.92
C LYS A 197 0.24 22.83 -4.94
N ALA A 198 -0.04 21.55 -4.73
CA ALA A 198 0.63 20.66 -3.80
C ALA A 198 0.85 19.28 -4.42
N ALA A 199 1.88 18.57 -3.95
CA ALA A 199 2.14 17.19 -4.34
C ALA A 199 1.01 16.24 -3.86
N PRO A 200 0.80 15.09 -4.53
CA PRO A 200 -0.02 13.99 -4.01
C PRO A 200 0.45 13.56 -2.60
N LYS A 201 -0.41 12.96 -1.78
CA LYS A 201 -0.02 12.54 -0.41
C LYS A 201 0.96 11.36 -0.40
N ASP A 202 0.91 10.56 -1.46
CA ASP A 202 1.67 9.33 -1.73
C ASP A 202 2.81 9.56 -2.75
N TRP A 203 3.19 10.82 -2.98
CA TRP A 203 4.18 11.24 -3.99
C TRP A 203 5.54 10.52 -3.92
N TRP A 204 5.92 10.05 -2.74
CA TRP A 204 7.22 9.45 -2.44
C TRP A 204 7.27 7.94 -2.68
N THR A 205 6.11 7.29 -2.83
CA THR A 205 5.98 5.82 -2.79
C THR A 205 6.71 5.12 -3.93
N GLU A 206 6.69 5.68 -5.13
CA GLU A 206 7.32 5.11 -6.32
C GLU A 206 8.85 5.17 -6.23
N ASP A 207 9.42 6.34 -5.91
CA ASP A 207 10.88 6.49 -5.79
C ASP A 207 11.44 5.62 -4.65
N VAL A 208 10.74 5.51 -3.52
CA VAL A 208 11.16 4.65 -2.39
C VAL A 208 11.02 3.17 -2.73
N SER A 209 10.12 2.81 -3.66
CA SER A 209 9.98 1.42 -4.11
C SER A 209 11.16 0.91 -4.92
N ASP A 210 12.05 1.79 -5.38
CA ASP A 210 13.26 1.43 -6.12
C ASP A 210 14.41 0.99 -5.21
N LEU A 211 14.22 1.08 -3.89
CA LEU A 211 15.22 0.68 -2.91
C LEU A 211 15.15 -0.84 -2.65
N ASP A 212 16.28 -1.39 -2.22
CA ASP A 212 16.36 -2.77 -1.75
C ASP A 212 15.44 -3.00 -0.52
N LEU A 213 15.07 -4.26 -0.31
CA LEU A 213 14.12 -4.69 0.73
C LEU A 213 14.51 -4.19 2.12
N ASP A 214 15.80 -4.25 2.48
CA ASP A 214 16.23 -3.91 3.84
C ASP A 214 16.13 -2.40 4.11
N LEU A 215 16.47 -1.57 3.12
CA LEU A 215 16.27 -0.13 3.20
C LEU A 215 14.81 0.24 3.23
N PHE A 216 14.02 -0.34 2.33
CA PHE A 216 12.59 -0.10 2.28
C PHE A 216 11.95 -0.45 3.63
N ARG A 217 12.33 -1.60 4.20
CA ARG A 217 11.90 -2.03 5.53
C ARG A 217 12.32 -1.07 6.64
N SER A 218 13.55 -0.57 6.60
CA SER A 218 14.05 0.44 7.54
C SER A 218 13.21 1.72 7.48
N ILE A 219 13.00 2.27 6.27
CA ILE A 219 12.21 3.48 6.04
C ILE A 219 10.79 3.30 6.56
N ILE A 220 10.11 2.21 6.19
CA ILE A 220 8.73 1.95 6.62
C ILE A 220 8.63 1.74 8.13
N SER A 221 9.58 1.02 8.73
CA SER A 221 9.60 0.76 10.18
C SER A 221 9.80 2.05 10.97
N THR A 222 10.71 2.93 10.53
CA THR A 222 10.95 4.23 11.17
C THR A 222 9.77 5.18 10.97
N ILE A 223 9.19 5.23 9.76
CA ILE A 223 7.96 6.02 9.53
C ILE A 223 6.83 5.55 10.46
N ARG A 224 6.66 4.24 10.61
CA ARG A 224 5.63 3.65 11.49
C ARG A 224 5.87 4.02 12.96
N SER A 225 7.11 4.03 13.42
CA SER A 225 7.42 4.41 14.81
C SER A 225 7.17 5.89 15.08
N THR A 226 7.30 6.77 14.08
CA THR A 226 7.02 8.20 14.25
C THR A 226 5.53 8.53 14.49
N LYS A 227 4.60 7.66 14.05
CA LYS A 227 3.13 7.86 14.11
C LYS A 227 2.61 9.18 13.51
N LYS A 228 3.41 9.87 12.68
CA LYS A 228 3.05 11.14 12.03
C LYS A 228 2.32 10.97 10.70
N LEU A 229 2.43 9.80 10.09
CA LEU A 229 1.82 9.49 8.79
C LEU A 229 0.58 8.58 8.98
N PRO A 230 -0.53 8.84 8.27
CA PRO A 230 -1.68 7.94 8.23
C PRO A 230 -1.28 6.52 7.80
N ALA A 231 -1.85 5.51 8.48
CA ALA A 231 -1.58 4.10 8.18
C ALA A 231 -1.89 3.72 6.71
N ALA A 232 -2.89 4.36 6.11
CA ALA A 232 -3.24 4.17 4.70
C ALA A 232 -2.12 4.55 3.72
N LEU A 233 -1.30 5.57 4.05
CA LEU A 233 -0.17 5.95 3.18
C LEU A 233 0.99 4.95 3.29
N ILE A 234 1.17 4.35 4.47
CA ILE A 234 2.12 3.24 4.65
C ILE A 234 1.65 2.04 3.82
N GLY A 235 0.36 1.70 3.89
CA GLY A 235 -0.19 0.62 3.07
C GLY A 235 -0.09 0.88 1.57
N GLU A 236 -0.25 2.13 1.13
CA GLU A 236 -0.05 2.51 -0.26
C GLU A 236 1.40 2.31 -0.70
N ALA A 237 2.38 2.66 0.14
CA ALA A 237 3.79 2.39 -0.13
C ALA A 237 4.08 0.88 -0.25
N LEU A 238 3.49 0.07 0.64
CA LEU A 238 3.58 -1.38 0.58
C LEU A 238 2.94 -1.96 -0.69
N HIS A 239 1.83 -1.39 -1.14
CA HIS A 239 1.15 -1.78 -2.37
C HIS A 239 1.99 -1.49 -3.61
N VAL A 240 2.59 -0.29 -3.70
CA VAL A 240 3.50 0.06 -4.80
C VAL A 240 4.72 -0.85 -4.82
N TYR A 241 5.33 -1.09 -3.65
CA TYR A 241 6.47 -1.99 -3.52
C TYR A 241 6.12 -3.41 -3.98
N ALA A 242 4.98 -3.94 -3.52
CA ALA A 242 4.48 -5.25 -3.92
C ALA A 242 4.23 -5.34 -5.43
N CYS A 243 3.62 -4.31 -6.04
CA CYS A 243 3.39 -4.28 -7.49
C CYS A 243 4.68 -4.34 -8.31
N LYS A 244 5.78 -3.80 -7.78
CA LYS A 244 7.07 -3.73 -8.46
C LYS A 244 7.92 -4.98 -8.27
N HIS A 245 7.88 -5.57 -7.07
CA HIS A 245 8.81 -6.65 -6.67
C HIS A 245 8.17 -8.03 -6.56
N LEU A 246 6.83 -8.15 -6.64
CA LEU A 246 6.13 -9.43 -6.62
C LEU A 246 5.42 -9.68 -7.96
N PRO A 247 5.29 -10.96 -8.37
CA PRO A 247 4.59 -11.31 -9.61
C PRO A 247 3.12 -10.89 -9.56
N SER A 248 2.58 -10.50 -10.72
CA SER A 248 1.16 -10.25 -10.85
C SER A 248 0.36 -11.55 -10.77
N PRO A 249 -0.82 -11.59 -10.12
CA PRO A 249 -1.70 -12.76 -10.13
C PRO A 249 -2.05 -13.28 -11.53
N LEU A 250 -2.08 -12.40 -12.53
CA LEU A 250 -2.30 -12.76 -13.94
C LEU A 250 -1.07 -13.45 -14.55
N GLU A 251 0.13 -13.01 -14.17
CA GLU A 251 1.39 -13.64 -14.61
C GLU A 251 1.57 -15.01 -13.97
N ILE A 252 1.12 -15.19 -12.73
CA ILE A 252 1.10 -16.48 -12.03
C ILE A 252 0.31 -17.53 -12.80
N GLN A 253 -0.85 -17.16 -13.36
CA GLN A 253 -1.71 -18.06 -14.11
C GLN A 253 -1.10 -18.47 -15.47
N GLY A 254 -0.33 -17.59 -16.11
CA GLY A 254 0.44 -17.91 -17.32
C GLY A 254 1.74 -18.69 -17.04
N GLN A 255 2.47 -18.36 -15.98
CA GLN A 255 3.71 -19.05 -15.59
C GLN A 255 3.46 -20.43 -14.97
N ALA A 256 2.27 -20.68 -14.43
CA ALA A 256 1.87 -22.02 -13.99
C ALA A 256 1.91 -23.06 -15.13
N GLN A 257 1.79 -22.61 -16.39
CA GLN A 257 1.77 -23.45 -17.60
C GLN A 257 3.18 -23.69 -18.21
N CYS A 258 4.19 -22.89 -17.85
CA CYS A 258 5.57 -23.02 -18.34
C CYS A 258 6.52 -23.40 -17.19
N SER A 259 6.91 -24.67 -17.12
CA SER A 259 7.81 -25.23 -16.10
C SER A 259 9.26 -24.70 -16.16
N SER A 260 9.65 -24.00 -17.23
CA SER A 260 11.03 -23.54 -17.47
C SER A 260 11.42 -22.21 -16.81
N ALA A 261 10.47 -21.45 -16.25
CA ALA A 261 10.74 -20.15 -15.61
C ALA A 261 10.89 -20.21 -14.07
N ARG A 262 10.78 -21.42 -13.48
CA ARG A 262 10.80 -21.63 -12.02
C ARG A 262 12.21 -21.94 -11.52
N THR A 263 12.98 -20.91 -11.21
CA THR A 263 14.18 -21.11 -10.38
C THR A 263 13.78 -21.00 -8.91
N ASP A 264 14.12 -21.98 -8.07
CA ASP A 264 13.80 -21.94 -6.63
C ASP A 264 14.30 -20.65 -5.94
N ASP A 265 15.38 -20.07 -6.44
CA ASP A 265 15.94 -18.81 -5.96
C ASP A 265 15.01 -17.60 -6.15
N THR A 266 14.29 -17.51 -7.28
CA THR A 266 13.35 -16.40 -7.52
C THR A 266 12.12 -16.52 -6.65
N LEU A 267 11.59 -17.74 -6.46
CA LEU A 267 10.49 -17.98 -5.53
C LEU A 267 10.90 -17.67 -4.09
N ASN A 268 12.09 -18.07 -3.68
CA ASN A 268 12.63 -17.73 -2.37
C ASN A 268 12.80 -16.22 -2.17
N LYS A 269 13.23 -15.48 -3.20
CA LYS A 269 13.29 -14.01 -3.16
C LYS A 269 11.89 -13.39 -3.03
N HIS A 270 10.93 -13.82 -3.85
CA HIS A 270 9.54 -13.35 -3.76
C HIS A 270 8.91 -13.67 -2.40
N ARG A 271 9.17 -14.85 -1.85
CA ARG A 271 8.74 -15.24 -0.51
C ARG A 271 9.29 -14.29 0.55
N LYS A 272 10.61 -14.02 0.57
CA LYS A 272 11.21 -13.07 1.52
C LYS A 272 10.58 -11.67 1.43
N VAL A 273 10.36 -11.17 0.21
CA VAL A 273 9.72 -9.87 -0.03
C VAL A 273 8.28 -9.86 0.48
N LEU A 274 7.50 -10.90 0.17
CA LEU A 274 6.12 -11.03 0.62
C LEU A 274 6.01 -11.07 2.15
N GLU A 275 6.81 -11.90 2.82
CA GLU A 275 6.80 -12.04 4.27
C GLU A 275 7.19 -10.72 4.95
N ALA A 276 8.18 -10.02 4.40
CA ALA A 276 8.56 -8.68 4.85
C ALA A 276 7.41 -7.68 4.69
N ILE A 277 6.74 -7.61 3.53
CA ILE A 277 5.57 -6.74 3.30
C ILE A 277 4.49 -7.02 4.34
N VAL A 278 4.10 -8.29 4.54
CA VAL A 278 3.05 -8.67 5.49
C VAL A 278 3.40 -8.25 6.92
N SER A 279 4.67 -8.39 7.33
CA SER A 279 5.15 -7.93 8.64
C SER A 279 5.10 -6.40 8.84
N MET A 280 5.10 -5.65 7.75
CA MET A 280 5.10 -4.18 7.77
C MET A 280 3.70 -3.58 7.75
N ILE A 281 2.67 -4.32 7.33
CA ILE A 281 1.29 -3.80 7.24
C ILE A 281 0.81 -3.33 8.64
N PRO A 282 0.43 -2.04 8.80
CA PRO A 282 -0.07 -1.53 10.07
C PRO A 282 -1.28 -2.31 10.61
N SER A 283 -1.42 -2.43 11.93
CA SER A 283 -2.55 -3.14 12.55
C SER A 283 -3.87 -2.38 12.49
N ALA A 284 -3.84 -1.10 12.15
CA ALA A 284 -5.02 -0.26 12.04
C ALA A 284 -5.92 -0.74 10.87
N PRO A 285 -7.26 -0.84 11.08
CA PRO A 285 -8.18 -1.18 10.01
C PRO A 285 -8.13 -0.13 8.89
N GLY A 286 -8.31 -0.56 7.65
CA GLY A 286 -8.23 0.32 6.48
C GLY A 286 -6.81 0.83 6.16
N SER A 287 -5.77 0.26 6.76
CA SER A 287 -4.38 0.58 6.41
C SER A 287 -4.02 0.13 4.99
N VAL A 288 -4.63 -0.95 4.50
CA VAL A 288 -4.54 -1.45 3.13
C VAL A 288 -5.94 -1.82 2.65
N SER A 289 -6.14 -1.93 1.33
CA SER A 289 -7.42 -2.36 0.77
C SER A 289 -7.60 -3.89 0.90
N GLY A 290 -8.85 -4.34 1.02
CA GLY A 290 -9.19 -5.76 1.00
C GLY A 290 -8.64 -6.45 -0.26
N ARG A 291 -8.84 -5.85 -1.44
CA ARG A 291 -8.30 -6.40 -2.71
C ARG A 291 -6.79 -6.62 -2.68
N PHE A 292 -6.03 -5.72 -2.04
CA PHE A 292 -4.59 -5.91 -1.90
C PHE A 292 -4.24 -7.10 -0.98
N LEU A 293 -4.97 -7.30 0.12
CA LEU A 293 -4.79 -8.46 1.00
C LEU A 293 -5.07 -9.78 0.26
N PHE A 294 -6.16 -9.85 -0.50
CA PHE A 294 -6.47 -11.03 -1.32
C PHE A 294 -5.42 -11.26 -2.40
N ARG A 295 -4.91 -10.20 -3.04
CA ARG A 295 -3.77 -10.32 -3.97
C ARG A 295 -2.54 -10.90 -3.28
N LEU A 296 -2.17 -10.40 -2.10
CA LEU A 296 -1.03 -10.95 -1.33
C LEU A 296 -1.26 -12.41 -0.95
N LEU A 297 -2.49 -12.81 -0.62
CA LEU A 297 -2.83 -14.20 -0.30
C LEU A 297 -2.71 -15.14 -1.51
N LYS A 298 -3.15 -14.70 -2.70
CA LYS A 298 -2.93 -15.44 -3.96
C LYS A 298 -1.44 -15.64 -4.23
N ILE A 299 -0.64 -14.59 -4.05
CA ILE A 299 0.82 -14.66 -4.20
C ILE A 299 1.43 -15.57 -3.12
N ALA A 300 0.94 -15.52 -1.87
CA ALA A 300 1.41 -16.35 -0.75
C ALA A 300 1.23 -17.85 -1.01
N ASN A 301 0.12 -18.23 -1.66
CA ASN A 301 -0.09 -19.61 -2.08
C ASN A 301 0.86 -20.00 -3.22
N TYR A 302 1.05 -19.12 -4.20
CA TYR A 302 1.94 -19.39 -5.33
C TYR A 302 3.41 -19.56 -4.91
N VAL A 303 3.92 -18.69 -4.04
CA VAL A 303 5.34 -18.72 -3.61
C VAL A 303 5.61 -19.69 -2.46
N GLY A 304 4.59 -20.39 -1.96
CA GLY A 304 4.74 -21.29 -0.81
C GLY A 304 5.14 -20.58 0.48
N ALA A 305 4.48 -19.46 0.81
CA ALA A 305 4.77 -18.71 2.03
C ALA A 305 4.51 -19.53 3.32
N SER A 306 5.14 -19.13 4.43
CA SER A 306 4.97 -19.78 5.73
C SER A 306 3.51 -19.78 6.22
N SER A 307 3.14 -20.80 6.99
CA SER A 307 1.77 -20.96 7.53
C SER A 307 1.35 -19.79 8.41
N SER A 308 2.29 -19.17 9.13
CA SER A 308 2.02 -17.97 9.95
C SER A 308 1.61 -16.76 9.10
N VAL A 309 2.30 -16.55 7.97
CA VAL A 309 2.02 -15.45 7.03
C VAL A 309 0.68 -15.67 6.34
N LYS A 310 0.38 -16.91 5.94
CA LYS A 310 -0.93 -17.27 5.38
C LYS A 310 -2.05 -17.07 6.39
N ALA A 311 -1.89 -17.53 7.63
CA ALA A 311 -2.87 -17.34 8.69
C ALA A 311 -3.12 -15.86 8.99
N GLU A 312 -2.07 -15.03 9.02
CA GLU A 312 -2.19 -13.59 9.20
C GLU A 312 -2.94 -12.91 8.05
N LEU A 313 -2.64 -13.30 6.81
CA LEU A 313 -3.34 -12.80 5.62
C LEU A 313 -4.82 -13.22 5.61
N VAL A 314 -5.14 -14.48 5.96
CA VAL A 314 -6.53 -14.96 6.10
C VAL A 314 -7.26 -14.14 7.16
N ARG A 315 -6.66 -13.94 8.33
CA ARG A 315 -7.23 -13.14 9.42
C ARG A 315 -7.50 -11.70 9.01
N ARG A 316 -6.57 -11.05 8.30
CA ARG A 316 -6.75 -9.67 7.82
C ARG A 316 -7.76 -9.57 6.68
N SER A 317 -7.72 -10.51 5.73
CA SER A 317 -8.66 -10.56 4.60
C SER A 317 -10.09 -10.75 5.09
N GLY A 318 -10.28 -11.58 6.13
CA GLY A 318 -11.56 -11.75 6.79
C GLY A 318 -12.09 -10.46 7.41
N ARG A 319 -11.25 -9.49 7.79
CA ARG A 319 -11.72 -8.20 8.33
C ARG A 319 -12.24 -7.22 7.28
N GLN A 320 -11.85 -7.39 6.02
CA GLN A 320 -12.17 -6.48 4.91
C GLN A 320 -12.81 -7.22 3.73
N MET A 321 -13.56 -8.29 4.04
CA MET A 321 -14.22 -9.12 3.03
C MET A 321 -15.34 -8.36 2.30
N ASP A 322 -15.84 -7.27 2.88
CA ASP A 322 -16.83 -6.38 2.29
C ASP A 322 -16.25 -5.44 1.22
N GLU A 323 -14.94 -5.31 1.09
CA GLU A 323 -14.29 -4.50 0.05
C GLU A 323 -14.03 -5.26 -1.26
N VAL A 324 -14.29 -6.58 -1.29
CA VAL A 324 -13.90 -7.46 -2.38
C VAL A 324 -15.07 -7.99 -3.21
N THR A 325 -14.74 -8.50 -4.39
CA THR A 325 -15.67 -9.12 -5.33
C THR A 325 -15.52 -10.64 -5.33
N ALA A 326 -16.49 -11.36 -5.91
CA ALA A 326 -16.44 -12.83 -5.98
C ALA A 326 -15.17 -13.35 -6.69
N TYR A 327 -14.68 -12.63 -7.71
CA TYR A 327 -13.44 -12.97 -8.41
C TYR A 327 -12.17 -12.84 -7.55
N ASP A 328 -12.19 -11.92 -6.58
CA ASP A 328 -11.08 -11.77 -5.63
C ASP A 328 -11.00 -12.97 -4.68
N LEU A 329 -12.14 -13.60 -4.36
CA LEU A 329 -12.24 -14.80 -3.52
C LEU A 329 -11.71 -16.07 -4.21
N ILE A 330 -11.54 -16.07 -5.54
CA ILE A 330 -10.95 -17.19 -6.27
C ILE A 330 -9.44 -17.22 -5.99
N ILE A 331 -9.04 -18.02 -5.00
CA ILE A 331 -7.66 -18.20 -4.57
C ILE A 331 -7.17 -19.56 -5.09
N PRO A 332 -6.11 -19.63 -5.90
CA PRO A 332 -5.57 -20.92 -6.37
C PRO A 332 -5.05 -21.78 -5.22
N SER A 333 -5.27 -23.09 -5.33
CA SER A 333 -4.68 -24.06 -4.39
C SER A 333 -3.17 -24.19 -4.60
N THR A 334 -2.47 -24.44 -3.50
CA THR A 334 -1.02 -24.71 -3.52
C THR A 334 -0.67 -26.00 -4.27
N SER A 335 -1.55 -27.01 -4.21
CA SER A 335 -1.32 -28.34 -4.80
C SER A 335 -1.68 -28.38 -6.28
N ASN A 336 -2.74 -27.67 -6.67
CA ASN A 336 -3.21 -27.60 -8.05
C ASN A 336 -3.65 -26.16 -8.38
N PRO A 337 -2.83 -25.41 -9.16
CA PRO A 337 -3.14 -24.04 -9.55
C PRO A 337 -4.42 -23.89 -10.39
N GLN A 338 -4.95 -24.98 -10.96
CA GLN A 338 -6.20 -24.97 -11.75
C GLN A 338 -7.46 -25.09 -10.89
N SER A 339 -7.34 -25.48 -9.62
CA SER A 339 -8.48 -25.61 -8.71
C SER A 339 -8.46 -24.52 -7.63
N PRO A 340 -9.61 -23.89 -7.32
CA PRO A 340 -9.71 -22.93 -6.23
C PRO A 340 -9.58 -23.62 -4.85
N ASP A 341 -8.93 -22.94 -3.92
CA ASP A 341 -8.83 -23.36 -2.53
C ASP A 341 -10.05 -22.87 -1.73
N ILE A 342 -11.09 -23.68 -1.78
CA ILE A 342 -12.35 -23.45 -1.09
C ILE A 342 -12.15 -23.36 0.43
N SER A 343 -11.20 -24.15 0.98
CA SER A 343 -10.96 -24.21 2.42
C SER A 343 -10.38 -22.90 2.97
N ILE A 344 -9.52 -22.23 2.19
CA ILE A 344 -9.03 -20.89 2.55
C ILE A 344 -10.16 -19.87 2.56
N VAL A 345 -11.05 -19.88 1.56
CA VAL A 345 -12.17 -18.94 1.49
C VAL A 345 -13.13 -19.14 2.66
N HIS A 346 -13.40 -20.39 3.04
CA HIS A 346 -14.17 -20.70 4.25
C HIS A 346 -13.50 -20.14 5.50
N ALA A 347 -12.19 -20.32 5.66
CA ALA A 347 -11.45 -19.77 6.81
C ALA A 347 -11.46 -18.22 6.84
N ILE A 348 -11.49 -17.56 5.68
CA ILE A 348 -11.66 -16.10 5.58
C ILE A 348 -13.04 -15.69 6.07
N LEU A 349 -14.10 -16.39 5.62
CA LEU A 349 -15.47 -16.14 6.07
C LEU A 349 -15.59 -16.34 7.59
N ASP A 350 -15.04 -17.43 8.14
CA ASP A 350 -15.02 -17.66 9.59
C ASP A 350 -14.39 -16.48 10.34
N ASN A 351 -13.27 -15.95 9.84
CA ASN A 351 -12.62 -14.78 10.43
C ASN A 351 -13.46 -13.50 10.31
N PHE A 352 -14.25 -13.34 9.23
CA PHE A 352 -15.21 -12.25 9.11
C PHE A 352 -16.32 -12.39 10.15
N LEU A 353 -16.93 -13.58 10.26
CA LEU A 353 -18.02 -13.88 11.20
C LEU A 353 -17.60 -13.76 12.66
N LEU A 354 -16.33 -14.06 12.99
CA LEU A 354 -15.80 -13.85 14.34
C LEU A 354 -15.87 -12.39 14.82
N GLN A 355 -15.96 -11.41 13.91
CA GLN A 355 -16.14 -10.01 14.26
C GLN A 355 -17.53 -9.73 14.86
N PHE A 356 -18.54 -10.50 14.45
CA PHE A 356 -19.93 -10.36 14.90
C PHE A 356 -20.19 -10.95 16.28
N ARG A 357 -19.30 -11.81 16.77
CA ARG A 357 -19.40 -12.39 18.12
C ARG A 357 -19.02 -11.38 19.21
N ARG A 358 -18.50 -10.21 18.84
CA ARG A 358 -18.07 -9.18 19.79
C ARG A 358 -19.20 -8.17 20.02
N PRO A 359 -19.52 -7.81 21.28
CA PRO A 359 -20.43 -6.70 21.56
C PRO A 359 -19.86 -5.40 20.97
N MET A 360 -20.65 -4.68 20.17
CA MET A 360 -20.25 -3.44 19.53
C MET A 360 -21.24 -2.30 19.85
N PRO A 361 -20.80 -1.04 19.80
CA PRO A 361 -21.69 0.12 19.85
C PRO A 361 -22.77 0.06 18.75
N PRO A 362 -23.94 0.71 18.95
CA PRO A 362 -25.05 0.65 18.00
C PRO A 362 -24.68 1.17 16.60
N GLU A 363 -23.92 2.28 16.51
CA GLU A 363 -23.46 2.82 15.22
C GLU A 363 -22.51 1.88 14.46
N GLU A 364 -21.65 1.15 15.19
CA GLU A 364 -20.77 0.15 14.60
C GLU A 364 -21.54 -1.10 14.20
N THR A 365 -22.61 -1.43 14.94
CA THR A 365 -23.50 -2.55 14.64
C THR A 365 -24.21 -2.34 13.31
N GLU A 366 -24.75 -1.14 13.05
CA GLU A 366 -25.42 -0.83 11.78
C GLU A 366 -24.45 -0.91 10.59
N ARG A 367 -23.26 -0.29 10.70
CA ARG A 367 -22.22 -0.41 9.67
C ARG A 367 -21.83 -1.86 9.40
N MET A 368 -21.73 -2.66 10.46
CA MET A 368 -21.35 -4.06 10.39
C MET A 368 -22.46 -4.92 9.78
N ILE A 369 -23.74 -4.62 10.02
CA ILE A 369 -24.87 -5.26 9.33
C ILE A 369 -24.82 -4.97 7.83
N MET A 370 -24.59 -3.72 7.42
CA MET A 370 -24.42 -3.38 6.00
C MET A 370 -23.25 -4.13 5.35
N SER A 371 -22.13 -4.24 6.09
CA SER A 371 -20.95 -5.01 5.68
C SER A 371 -21.30 -6.50 5.51
N MET A 372 -22.06 -7.08 6.44
CA MET A 372 -22.55 -8.46 6.36
C MET A 372 -23.42 -8.72 5.15
N THR A 373 -24.42 -7.86 4.90
CA THR A 373 -25.30 -8.01 3.72
C THR A 373 -24.48 -7.97 2.42
N LYS A 374 -23.48 -7.09 2.35
CA LYS A 374 -22.58 -7.04 1.20
C LYS A 374 -21.73 -8.31 1.06
N VAL A 375 -21.18 -8.83 2.16
CA VAL A 375 -20.43 -10.09 2.16
C VAL A 375 -21.33 -11.25 1.75
N GLY A 376 -22.57 -11.32 2.23
CA GLY A 376 -23.55 -12.33 1.82
C GLY A 376 -23.75 -12.35 0.30
N ARG A 377 -24.00 -11.18 -0.31
CA ARG A 377 -24.14 -11.05 -1.78
C ARG A 377 -22.88 -11.45 -2.53
N THR A 378 -21.70 -11.02 -2.07
CA THR A 378 -20.41 -11.38 -2.68
C THR A 378 -20.14 -12.88 -2.55
N TYR A 379 -20.49 -13.48 -1.41
CA TYR A 379 -20.28 -14.90 -1.15
C TYR A 379 -21.24 -15.77 -1.97
N ASP A 380 -22.51 -15.39 -2.10
CA ASP A 380 -23.47 -16.08 -2.98
C ASP A 380 -23.02 -16.02 -4.45
N SER A 381 -22.47 -14.87 -4.90
CA SER A 381 -21.84 -14.76 -6.22
C SER A 381 -20.62 -15.67 -6.37
N TYR A 382 -19.84 -15.87 -5.30
CA TYR A 382 -18.73 -16.83 -5.29
C TYR A 382 -19.22 -18.29 -5.30
N LEU A 383 -20.28 -18.61 -4.56
CA LEU A 383 -20.94 -19.92 -4.59
C LEU A 383 -21.39 -20.27 -6.01
N GLN A 384 -21.92 -19.29 -6.76
CA GLN A 384 -22.30 -19.49 -8.15
C GLN A 384 -21.12 -19.82 -9.07
N ILE A 385 -19.96 -19.18 -8.87
CA ILE A 385 -18.75 -19.47 -9.64
C ILE A 385 -18.26 -20.90 -9.38
N ILE A 386 -18.12 -21.29 -8.11
CA ILE A 386 -17.65 -22.64 -7.76
C ILE A 386 -18.69 -23.72 -8.09
N ALA A 387 -19.98 -23.37 -8.14
CA ALA A 387 -21.04 -24.30 -8.52
C ALA A 387 -20.94 -24.80 -9.97
N SER A 388 -20.24 -24.05 -10.82
CA SER A 388 -19.98 -24.46 -12.19
C SER A 388 -18.88 -25.53 -12.30
N GLU A 389 -18.13 -25.78 -11.22
CA GLU A 389 -17.06 -26.79 -11.21
C GLU A 389 -17.62 -28.19 -10.92
N SER A 390 -17.47 -29.09 -11.89
CA SER A 390 -17.97 -30.48 -11.81
C SER A 390 -17.33 -31.33 -10.69
N SER A 391 -16.26 -30.84 -10.06
CA SER A 391 -15.52 -31.56 -9.02
C SER A 391 -16.03 -31.32 -7.59
N LEU A 392 -16.95 -30.37 -7.39
CA LEU A 392 -17.40 -29.96 -6.05
C LEU A 392 -18.47 -30.93 -5.49
N PRO A 393 -18.24 -31.61 -4.35
CA PRO A 393 -19.25 -32.48 -3.73
C PRO A 393 -20.43 -31.71 -3.12
N VAL A 394 -21.62 -32.30 -3.17
CA VAL A 394 -22.88 -31.70 -2.68
C VAL A 394 -22.81 -31.34 -1.20
N SER A 395 -22.24 -32.23 -0.40
CA SER A 395 -22.08 -32.03 1.04
C SER A 395 -21.28 -30.76 1.34
N LYS A 396 -20.19 -30.54 0.61
CA LYS A 396 -19.34 -29.37 0.75
C LYS A 396 -20.02 -28.10 0.25
N PHE A 397 -20.76 -28.17 -0.87
CA PHE A 397 -21.54 -27.03 -1.35
C PHE A 397 -22.60 -26.59 -0.32
N ILE A 398 -23.31 -27.54 0.28
CA ILE A 398 -24.30 -27.26 1.34
C ILE A 398 -23.63 -26.63 2.56
N GLU A 399 -22.51 -27.18 3.03
CA GLU A 399 -21.75 -26.63 4.17
C GLU A 399 -21.35 -25.17 3.93
N LEU A 400 -20.85 -24.85 2.72
CA LEU A 400 -20.50 -23.48 2.36
C LEU A 400 -21.73 -22.57 2.34
N ALA A 401 -22.85 -23.02 1.76
CA ALA A 401 -24.08 -22.23 1.70
C ALA A 401 -24.66 -21.94 3.10
N GLU A 402 -24.59 -22.92 4.01
CA GLU A 402 -25.08 -22.83 5.40
C GLU A 402 -24.14 -22.02 6.32
N SER A 403 -22.86 -21.86 5.95
CA SER A 403 -21.88 -21.09 6.75
C SER A 403 -22.22 -19.58 6.86
N VAL A 404 -22.99 -19.04 5.92
CA VAL A 404 -23.41 -17.63 5.92
C VAL A 404 -24.70 -17.47 6.75
N PRO A 405 -24.71 -16.60 7.78
CA PRO A 405 -25.89 -16.37 8.61
C PRO A 405 -27.10 -15.85 7.83
N GLU A 406 -28.31 -16.18 8.29
CA GLU A 406 -29.55 -15.74 7.64
C GLU A 406 -29.69 -14.21 7.57
N MET A 407 -29.23 -13.49 8.58
CA MET A 407 -29.25 -12.02 8.61
C MET A 407 -28.36 -11.36 7.55
N ALA A 408 -27.44 -12.10 6.92
CA ALA A 408 -26.65 -11.62 5.79
C ALA A 408 -27.45 -11.66 4.46
N ARG A 409 -28.54 -12.43 4.41
CA ARG A 409 -29.35 -12.67 3.23
C ARG A 409 -30.73 -12.04 3.39
N GLU A 410 -30.81 -10.75 3.07
CA GLU A 410 -32.09 -10.05 2.92
C GLU A 410 -32.91 -10.65 1.77
N GLU A 411 -32.23 -11.01 0.68
CA GLU A 411 -32.79 -11.61 -0.53
C GLU A 411 -32.08 -12.93 -0.83
N HIS A 412 -32.82 -13.91 -1.34
CA HIS A 412 -32.29 -15.24 -1.66
C HIS A 412 -31.97 -15.43 -3.15
N ASP A 413 -32.04 -14.38 -3.97
CA ASP A 413 -31.85 -14.44 -5.42
C ASP A 413 -30.46 -14.98 -5.80
N GLY A 414 -29.40 -14.49 -5.17
CA GLY A 414 -28.03 -14.96 -5.41
C GLY A 414 -27.85 -16.42 -5.01
N LEU A 415 -28.38 -16.82 -3.84
CA LEU A 415 -28.36 -18.21 -3.38
C LEU A 415 -29.13 -19.14 -4.34
N TYR A 416 -30.29 -18.70 -4.83
CA TYR A 416 -31.05 -19.44 -5.84
C TYR A 416 -30.24 -19.63 -7.13
N GLN A 417 -29.62 -18.56 -7.65
CA GLN A 417 -28.78 -18.64 -8.85
C GLN A 417 -27.59 -19.60 -8.68
N ALA A 418 -26.96 -19.60 -7.50
CA ALA A 418 -25.88 -20.54 -7.19
C ALA A 418 -26.37 -21.99 -7.17
N ILE A 419 -27.53 -22.27 -6.53
CA ILE A 419 -28.13 -23.60 -6.49
C ILE A 419 -28.57 -24.05 -7.89
N ASP A 420 -29.21 -23.19 -8.68
CA ASP A 420 -29.61 -23.49 -10.06
C ASP A 420 -28.38 -23.83 -10.93
N THR A 421 -27.31 -23.04 -10.82
CA THR A 421 -26.05 -23.30 -11.52
C THR A 421 -25.47 -24.67 -11.11
N TYR A 422 -25.52 -25.00 -9.82
CA TYR A 422 -25.06 -26.29 -9.32
C TYR A 422 -25.91 -27.47 -9.84
N LEU A 423 -27.24 -27.33 -9.84
CA LEU A 423 -28.15 -28.34 -10.36
C LEU A 423 -27.93 -28.60 -11.86
N LYS A 424 -27.62 -27.55 -12.63
CA LYS A 424 -27.26 -27.65 -14.05
C LYS A 424 -25.91 -28.32 -14.28
N GLY A 425 -24.91 -28.01 -13.45
CA GLY A 425 -23.57 -28.62 -13.52
C GLY A 425 -23.52 -30.08 -13.06
N HIS A 426 -24.49 -30.51 -12.23
CA HIS A 426 -24.53 -31.84 -11.63
C HIS A 426 -25.88 -32.55 -11.91
N PRO A 427 -26.11 -33.04 -13.15
CA PRO A 427 -27.38 -33.69 -13.50
C PRO A 427 -27.62 -35.00 -12.73
N GLU A 428 -26.55 -35.68 -12.32
CA GLU A 428 -26.52 -36.98 -11.61
C GLU A 428 -27.02 -36.93 -10.15
N LEU A 429 -27.41 -35.75 -9.65
CA LEU A 429 -27.86 -35.60 -8.26
C LEU A 429 -29.12 -36.40 -7.96
N SER A 430 -29.13 -37.07 -6.80
CA SER A 430 -30.29 -37.80 -6.31
C SER A 430 -31.46 -36.84 -5.99
N LYS A 431 -32.69 -37.35 -6.06
CA LYS A 431 -33.90 -36.58 -5.67
C LYS A 431 -33.82 -36.05 -4.23
N THR A 432 -33.15 -36.80 -3.35
CA THR A 432 -32.94 -36.42 -1.95
C THR A 432 -31.96 -35.26 -1.79
N GLU A 433 -30.89 -35.23 -2.58
CA GLU A 433 -29.90 -34.15 -2.59
C GLU A 433 -30.49 -32.87 -3.20
N LYS A 434 -31.20 -32.97 -4.33
CA LYS A 434 -31.94 -31.85 -4.92
C LYS A 434 -32.91 -31.23 -3.91
N LYS A 435 -33.65 -32.08 -3.18
CA LYS A 435 -34.55 -31.65 -2.10
C LYS A 435 -33.82 -31.01 -0.91
N ARG A 436 -32.57 -31.39 -0.62
CA ARG A 436 -31.79 -30.79 0.47
C ARG A 436 -31.27 -29.41 0.06
N LEU A 437 -30.75 -29.27 -1.17
CA LEU A 437 -30.29 -28.00 -1.72
C LEU A 437 -31.42 -26.95 -1.76
N CYS A 438 -32.57 -27.30 -2.33
CA CYS A 438 -33.69 -26.38 -2.45
C CYS A 438 -34.35 -25.99 -1.12
N ARG A 439 -34.09 -26.73 -0.02
CA ARG A 439 -34.59 -26.37 1.33
C ARG A 439 -33.88 -25.16 1.93
N MET A 440 -32.69 -24.80 1.46
CA MET A 440 -31.95 -23.64 1.96
C MET A 440 -32.54 -22.32 1.44
N ILE A 441 -33.43 -22.38 0.43
CA ILE A 441 -34.05 -21.21 -0.18
C ILE A 441 -35.34 -20.89 0.57
N ASP A 442 -35.40 -19.72 1.20
CA ASP A 442 -36.66 -19.14 1.65
C ASP A 442 -37.39 -18.52 0.45
N CYS A 443 -38.48 -19.16 0.04
CA CYS A 443 -39.29 -18.74 -1.09
C CYS A 443 -39.93 -17.34 -0.89
N GLN A 444 -40.07 -16.88 0.35
CA GLN A 444 -40.62 -15.54 0.65
C GLN A 444 -39.62 -14.41 0.37
N LYS A 445 -38.31 -14.70 0.47
CA LYS A 445 -37.21 -13.75 0.26
C LYS A 445 -36.71 -13.67 -1.19
N LEU A 446 -37.39 -14.36 -2.11
CA LEU A 446 -37.08 -14.25 -3.54
C LEU A 446 -37.83 -13.07 -4.18
N SER A 447 -37.14 -12.35 -5.06
CA SER A 447 -37.74 -11.32 -5.90
C SER A 447 -38.80 -11.90 -6.85
N LEU A 448 -39.60 -11.03 -7.46
CA LEU A 448 -40.60 -11.46 -8.46
C LEU A 448 -39.95 -12.14 -9.66
N GLU A 449 -38.84 -11.58 -10.16
CA GLU A 449 -38.11 -12.14 -11.29
C GLU A 449 -37.47 -13.49 -10.96
N ALA A 450 -36.80 -13.60 -9.81
CA ALA A 450 -36.19 -14.85 -9.37
C ALA A 450 -37.24 -15.95 -9.13
N ARG A 451 -38.42 -15.61 -8.61
CA ARG A 451 -39.52 -16.57 -8.45
C ARG A 451 -40.07 -17.07 -9.78
N SER A 452 -40.31 -16.17 -10.74
CA SER A 452 -40.77 -16.57 -12.08
C SER A 452 -39.75 -17.52 -12.74
N ASN A 453 -38.46 -17.18 -12.65
CA ASN A 453 -37.38 -18.03 -13.15
C ASN A 453 -37.32 -19.39 -12.43
N ALA A 454 -37.59 -19.43 -11.13
CA ALA A 454 -37.61 -20.67 -10.35
C ALA A 454 -38.83 -21.54 -10.67
N ILE A 455 -40.00 -20.96 -10.93
CA ILE A 455 -41.20 -21.69 -11.33
C ILE A 455 -41.01 -22.36 -12.70
N ALA A 456 -40.33 -21.66 -13.63
CA ALA A 456 -40.01 -22.18 -14.95
C ALA A 456 -38.82 -23.18 -14.96
N ASN A 457 -38.23 -23.49 -13.80
CA ASN A 457 -37.03 -24.32 -13.71
C ASN A 457 -37.37 -25.81 -13.50
N ASP A 458 -37.21 -26.58 -14.58
CA ASP A 458 -37.49 -28.03 -14.59
C ASP A 458 -36.55 -28.86 -13.68
N HIS A 459 -35.43 -28.30 -13.23
CA HIS A 459 -34.49 -29.00 -12.35
C HIS A 459 -34.88 -28.96 -10.87
N LEU A 460 -35.84 -28.11 -10.49
CA LEU A 460 -36.30 -28.00 -9.11
C LEU A 460 -37.29 -29.10 -8.74
N PRO A 461 -37.28 -29.59 -7.47
CA PRO A 461 -38.30 -30.51 -7.00
C PRO A 461 -39.70 -29.88 -7.06
N LEU A 462 -40.71 -30.64 -7.51
CA LEU A 462 -42.12 -30.20 -7.57
C LEU A 462 -42.62 -29.54 -6.28
N ARG A 463 -42.21 -30.06 -5.12
CA ARG A 463 -42.58 -29.47 -3.82
C ARG A 463 -42.15 -28.01 -3.68
N THR A 464 -40.95 -27.67 -4.16
CA THR A 464 -40.42 -26.30 -4.13
C THR A 464 -41.19 -25.41 -5.10
N ILE A 465 -41.52 -25.91 -6.29
CA ILE A 465 -42.33 -25.19 -7.29
C ILE A 465 -43.72 -24.85 -6.71
N VAL A 466 -44.39 -25.81 -6.06
CA VAL A 466 -45.70 -25.58 -5.43
C VAL A 466 -45.61 -24.53 -4.31
N GLN A 467 -44.53 -24.52 -3.52
CA GLN A 467 -44.30 -23.49 -2.50
C GLN A 467 -44.11 -22.10 -3.11
N LEU A 468 -43.37 -22.00 -4.22
CA LEU A 468 -43.16 -20.74 -4.94
C LEU A 468 -44.48 -20.18 -5.50
N LEU A 469 -45.31 -21.03 -6.12
CA LEU A 469 -46.63 -20.66 -6.63
C LEU A 469 -47.57 -20.18 -5.52
N PHE A 470 -47.54 -20.83 -4.35
CA PHE A 470 -48.34 -20.41 -3.20
C PHE A 470 -47.95 -19.01 -2.71
N VAL A 471 -46.64 -18.73 -2.58
CA VAL A 471 -46.13 -17.40 -2.20
C VAL A 471 -46.47 -16.34 -3.24
N GLU A 472 -46.47 -16.69 -4.53
CA GLU A 472 -46.90 -15.80 -5.61
C GLU A 472 -48.40 -15.46 -5.53
N GLN A 473 -49.25 -16.45 -5.21
CA GLN A 473 -50.68 -16.25 -5.00
C GLN A 473 -50.96 -15.38 -3.77
N GLU A 474 -50.27 -15.58 -2.65
CA GLU A 474 -50.42 -14.74 -1.45
C GLU A 474 -50.04 -13.28 -1.70
N LYS A 475 -48.87 -13.03 -2.32
CA LYS A 475 -48.41 -11.66 -2.61
C LYS A 475 -49.30 -10.96 -3.65
N SER A 476 -49.96 -11.71 -4.54
CA SER A 476 -50.93 -11.17 -5.52
C SER A 476 -52.31 -10.92 -4.90
N GLY A 477 -52.72 -11.72 -3.90
CA GLY A 477 -53.98 -11.57 -3.18
C GLY A 477 -54.07 -10.33 -2.29
N VAL A 478 -52.94 -9.88 -1.72
CA VAL A 478 -52.87 -8.68 -0.87
C VAL A 478 -53.12 -7.37 -1.65
N GLY A 479 -52.97 -7.38 -2.98
CA GLY A 479 -53.30 -6.25 -3.85
C GLY A 479 -54.78 -6.09 -4.20
N SER A 480 -55.63 -7.09 -3.91
CA SER A 480 -57.01 -7.15 -4.44
C SER A 480 -58.13 -6.95 -3.40
N SER A 481 -57.83 -6.69 -2.12
CA SER A 481 -58.85 -6.50 -1.07
C SER A 481 -59.30 -5.04 -0.84
N LYS A 482 -59.18 -4.15 -1.83
CA LYS A 482 -59.76 -2.79 -1.78
C LYS A 482 -60.83 -2.56 -2.85
N VAL A 483 -61.81 -3.46 -2.99
CA VAL A 483 -63.13 -3.10 -3.56
C VAL A 483 -64.20 -3.93 -2.87
N ALA A 484 -64.65 -3.49 -1.70
CA ALA A 484 -65.95 -3.92 -1.18
C ALA A 484 -66.99 -2.88 -1.62
N HIS A 485 -67.82 -3.26 -2.59
CA HIS A 485 -69.01 -2.54 -3.00
C HIS A 485 -69.94 -2.33 -1.80
N VAL A 486 -70.18 -1.07 -1.41
CA VAL A 486 -71.30 -0.71 -0.54
C VAL A 486 -72.46 -0.28 -1.43
N ILE A 487 -73.54 -1.06 -1.39
CA ILE A 487 -74.86 -0.64 -1.87
C ILE A 487 -75.59 -0.03 -0.66
N THR A 488 -76.03 1.21 -0.78
CA THR A 488 -77.02 1.82 0.12
C THR A 488 -78.15 2.45 -0.70
N PRO A 489 -79.41 2.34 -0.25
CA PRO A 489 -80.46 3.28 -0.58
C PRO A 489 -80.77 4.24 0.60
N PRO A 490 -81.58 5.31 0.38
CA PRO A 490 -81.21 6.65 0.85
C PRO A 490 -82.15 7.31 1.87
N ASN A 491 -81.66 8.45 2.38
CA ASN A 491 -82.32 9.60 3.03
C ASN A 491 -82.88 9.43 4.46
N GLU A 492 -82.35 10.23 5.40
CA GLU A 492 -83.00 11.47 5.85
C GLU A 492 -82.08 12.33 6.76
N VAL A 493 -82.47 13.60 6.89
CA VAL A 493 -81.69 14.79 7.27
C VAL A 493 -81.88 15.12 8.77
N SER A 494 -80.95 15.92 9.34
CA SER A 494 -81.23 17.05 10.27
C SER A 494 -80.67 16.99 11.72
N TYR A 495 -79.62 17.80 11.93
CA TYR A 495 -79.36 18.79 13.01
C TYR A 495 -79.26 18.44 14.52
N ALA A 496 -78.22 19.06 15.12
CA ALA A 496 -78.13 19.74 16.42
C ALA A 496 -77.51 19.05 17.67
N THR A 497 -76.28 19.49 17.96
CA THR A 497 -75.67 19.89 19.26
C THR A 497 -76.45 19.71 20.57
N VAL A 498 -75.78 19.20 21.62
CA VAL A 498 -75.76 19.80 22.98
C VAL A 498 -74.48 19.41 23.76
N ASP A 499 -73.84 20.41 24.35
CA ASP A 499 -72.80 20.37 25.40
C ASP A 499 -73.22 19.66 26.69
N ARG A 500 -72.26 19.10 27.44
CA ARG A 500 -72.11 19.41 28.88
C ARG A 500 -70.80 18.90 29.48
N ASP A 501 -70.00 19.87 29.89
CA ASP A 501 -68.97 19.81 30.93
C ASP A 501 -69.66 19.59 32.31
N ASP A 502 -69.03 18.86 33.23
CA ASP A 502 -68.51 19.38 34.51
C ASP A 502 -68.13 18.30 35.55
N THR A 503 -66.94 18.52 36.08
CA THR A 503 -66.23 18.07 37.30
C THR A 503 -66.96 17.36 38.48
N ARG A 504 -66.27 16.39 39.14
CA ARG A 504 -65.69 16.50 40.53
C ARG A 504 -65.33 15.18 41.25
N ARG A 505 -64.07 15.15 41.72
CA ARG A 505 -63.52 14.77 43.06
C ARG A 505 -63.90 13.46 43.80
N SER A 506 -62.88 12.60 43.92
CA SER A 506 -62.05 12.29 45.13
C SER A 506 -62.59 11.53 46.36
N ARG A 507 -61.71 10.66 46.90
CA ARG A 507 -61.60 10.02 48.26
C ARG A 507 -62.01 8.53 48.29
N ARG A 508 -61.31 7.55 48.92
CA ARG A 508 -60.34 7.46 50.05
C ARG A 508 -59.58 6.09 49.97
N GLY A 509 -58.36 5.98 50.52
CA GLY A 509 -57.59 4.72 50.76
C GLY A 509 -58.01 3.99 52.06
N PRO A 510 -57.13 3.31 52.85
CA PRO A 510 -55.68 3.00 52.70
C PRO A 510 -55.26 1.55 53.13
N GLU A 511 -53.94 1.18 53.10
CA GLU A 511 -53.15 0.63 54.25
C GLU A 511 -51.73 0.09 53.91
N GLY A 512 -50.76 0.44 54.79
CA GLY A 512 -49.47 -0.24 55.10
C GLY A 512 -48.26 -0.04 54.17
N GLY A 513 -47.03 0.34 54.59
CA GLY A 513 -46.42 0.65 55.88
C GLY A 513 -44.87 0.50 55.83
N HIS A 514 -44.13 1.54 56.27
CA HIS A 514 -42.76 1.56 56.86
C HIS A 514 -41.49 1.27 56.00
N ARG A 515 -40.29 1.88 56.21
CA ARG A 515 -39.81 3.08 56.97
C ARG A 515 -38.28 3.30 56.72
N TYR A 516 -37.79 4.52 56.98
CA TYR A 516 -36.40 5.00 57.26
C TYR A 516 -35.47 5.39 56.09
N LYS A 517 -34.69 6.49 56.10
CA LYS A 517 -34.60 7.75 56.90
C LYS A 517 -33.55 8.65 56.20
N GLU A 518 -33.78 9.96 56.04
CA GLU A 518 -32.73 10.97 55.76
C GLU A 518 -31.98 11.36 57.06
N PRO A 519 -30.92 12.20 56.98
CA PRO A 519 -31.16 13.65 57.11
C PRO A 519 -30.31 14.56 56.19
N ALA A 520 -30.89 15.72 55.89
CA ALA A 520 -30.33 16.89 55.22
C ALA A 520 -29.42 17.75 56.12
N LEU A 521 -28.62 18.64 55.51
CA LEU A 521 -28.20 19.97 56.02
C LEU A 521 -27.49 20.76 54.88
N GLY A 522 -28.00 21.94 54.51
CA GLY A 522 -27.25 23.00 53.79
C GLY A 522 -26.61 23.98 54.80
N PRO A 523 -26.33 25.26 54.49
CA PRO A 523 -26.26 25.99 53.21
C PRO A 523 -24.97 26.87 53.07
N GLY A 524 -24.78 27.60 51.96
CA GLY A 524 -23.77 28.67 51.90
C GLY A 524 -23.58 29.30 50.51
N ALA A 525 -23.74 30.62 50.43
CA ALA A 525 -23.58 31.51 49.27
C ALA A 525 -22.15 31.45 48.66
N GLU A 526 -21.85 31.91 47.44
CA GLU A 526 -21.84 33.33 47.08
C GLU A 526 -21.51 33.52 45.57
N LYS A 527 -22.02 34.63 45.02
CA LYS A 527 -21.87 35.07 43.62
C LYS A 527 -20.47 35.62 43.35
N THR A 528 -19.93 35.37 42.16
CA THR A 528 -19.10 36.38 41.48
C THR A 528 -19.35 36.34 39.97
N ARG A 529 -19.75 37.49 39.44
CA ARG A 529 -20.00 37.83 38.04
C ARG A 529 -19.01 38.92 37.68
N MET A 530 -18.31 38.81 36.55
CA MET A 530 -17.63 39.87 35.77
C MET A 530 -16.67 39.16 34.78
N VAL A 531 -16.51 39.42 33.47
CA VAL A 531 -16.96 40.40 32.44
C VAL A 531 -16.72 39.71 31.08
N PRO A 532 -17.50 39.98 30.01
CA PRO A 532 -17.00 39.87 28.64
C PRO A 532 -17.09 41.21 27.91
N SER A 533 -15.98 41.67 27.32
CA SER A 533 -15.88 42.85 26.45
C SER A 533 -14.71 42.67 25.46
N PRO A 534 -14.63 43.40 24.33
CA PRO A 534 -15.43 43.11 23.14
C PRO A 534 -14.63 43.24 21.81
N SER A 535 -15.27 42.83 20.70
CA SER A 535 -15.27 43.40 19.33
C SER A 535 -13.99 43.93 18.66
N GLU A 536 -13.71 43.46 17.43
CA GLU A 536 -13.58 44.29 16.20
C GLU A 536 -13.44 43.44 14.89
N PRO A 537 -13.57 43.99 13.65
CA PRO A 537 -14.74 43.69 12.81
C PRO A 537 -14.44 43.15 11.39
N LYS A 538 -15.56 42.89 10.69
CA LYS A 538 -15.68 42.53 9.27
C LYS A 538 -15.09 43.61 8.33
N MET A 539 -14.24 43.20 7.39
CA MET A 539 -14.16 43.83 6.07
C MET A 539 -13.91 42.76 4.98
N ALA A 540 -15.02 42.34 4.37
CA ALA A 540 -15.05 41.73 3.05
C ALA A 540 -15.70 42.75 2.11
N LYS A 541 -14.89 43.36 1.24
CA LYS A 541 -15.22 44.00 -0.06
C LYS A 541 -14.17 45.07 -0.35
N GLU A 542 -13.05 44.66 -0.94
CA GLU A 542 -12.22 45.45 -1.88
C GLU A 542 -10.88 44.74 -2.07
N ARG A 543 -10.82 43.82 -3.03
CA ARG A 543 -9.57 43.38 -3.70
C ARG A 543 -9.84 42.58 -4.99
N LYS A 544 -10.99 42.84 -5.62
CA LYS A 544 -11.28 42.53 -7.03
C LYS A 544 -11.27 43.84 -7.83
N LYS A 545 -10.12 44.52 -7.89
CA LYS A 545 -9.90 45.67 -8.79
C LYS A 545 -8.41 46.06 -8.93
N LYS A 546 -7.49 45.08 -8.93
CA LYS A 546 -6.05 45.34 -9.18
C LYS A 546 -5.33 44.31 -10.06
N ASP A 547 -6.08 43.44 -10.75
CA ASP A 547 -5.52 42.47 -11.72
C ASP A 547 -5.91 42.78 -13.18
N GLN A 548 -6.31 44.02 -13.47
CA GLN A 548 -6.75 44.44 -14.80
C GLN A 548 -6.04 45.73 -15.23
N GLU A 549 -4.72 45.82 -15.05
CA GLU A 549 -3.95 46.94 -15.60
C GLU A 549 -2.45 46.68 -15.85
N PHE A 550 -2.00 45.42 -15.88
CA PHE A 550 -0.62 45.06 -16.29
C PHE A 550 -0.57 44.05 -17.44
N GLY A 551 -1.61 44.06 -18.27
CA GLY A 551 -1.76 43.19 -19.45
C GLY A 551 -1.80 43.97 -20.76
N ALA A 552 -0.93 44.97 -20.96
CA ALA A 552 -0.74 45.57 -22.28
C ALA A 552 0.56 46.40 -22.33
N LYS A 553 1.69 45.75 -22.61
CA LYS A 553 2.80 46.37 -23.37
C LYS A 553 3.85 45.30 -23.72
N TYR A 554 4.23 45.31 -25.00
CA TYR A 554 5.30 44.56 -25.66
C TYR A 554 4.99 43.14 -26.19
N LYS A 555 4.06 43.08 -27.14
CA LYS A 555 4.34 42.46 -28.45
C LYS A 555 4.88 43.57 -29.37
N ARG A 556 6.15 43.45 -29.79
CA ARG A 556 6.75 43.94 -31.06
C ARG A 556 8.27 44.07 -30.91
N LYS A 557 8.99 43.00 -31.24
CA LYS A 557 9.96 42.92 -32.35
C LYS A 557 10.43 41.48 -32.47
#